data_AF-A0A9X1JMK2-F1
#
_entry.id   AF-A0A9X1JMK2-F1
#
_cell.length_a   1.000
_cell.length_b   1.000
_cell.length_c   1.000
_cell.angle_alpha   90.00
_cell.angle_beta   90.00
_cell.angle_gamma   90.00
#
_symmetry.space_group_name_H-M   'P 1'
#
loop_
_entity.id
_entity.type
_entity.pdbx_description
1 polymer ?
#
loop_
_entity_poly.entity_id
_entity_poly.type
_entity_poly.pdbx_seq_one_letter_code
_entity_poly.pdbx_strand_id
1 'polypeptide(L)'
;MGGEFSLLISFDDRPKDFVHGVEFGMIWERLKQGEEEVTNGGFPVRLQNQELIYRACEHFGYQAHFKQCWVSGWVDFIAIKKQEDYGIFE
;
A
#
# COMPACT_ATOMS: atom_id res chain seq x y z
N MET A 1 -23.19 14.10 12.37
CA MET A 1 -21.82 13.57 12.59
C MET A 1 -21.09 13.67 11.26
N GLY A 2 -20.27 14.70 11.07
CA GLY A 2 -19.42 14.80 9.89
C GLY A 2 -18.15 14.02 10.16
N GLY A 3 -17.97 12.87 9.52
CA GLY A 3 -16.67 12.21 9.51
C GLY A 3 -15.69 13.11 8.75
N GLU A 4 -14.53 13.39 9.34
CA GLU A 4 -13.46 14.08 8.63
C GLU A 4 -12.97 13.17 7.49
N PHE A 5 -13.31 13.51 6.25
CA PHE A 5 -12.74 12.87 5.08
C PHE A 5 -11.34 13.45 4.87
N SER A 6 -10.31 12.66 5.14
CA SER A 6 -8.94 13.02 4.81
C SER A 6 -8.62 12.61 3.37
N LEU A 7 -8.13 13.57 2.58
CA LEU A 7 -7.59 13.28 1.26
C LEU A 7 -6.29 12.50 1.44
N LEU A 8 -6.30 11.23 1.06
CA LEU A 8 -5.12 10.38 1.15
C LEU A 8 -4.13 10.64 0.00
N ILE A 9 -4.63 11.05 -1.18
CA ILE A 9 -3.78 11.37 -2.33
C ILE A 9 -4.45 12.36 -3.31
N SER A 10 -3.65 13.27 -3.86
CA SER A 10 -3.94 14.02 -5.09
C SER A 10 -2.93 13.60 -6.17
N PHE A 11 -3.37 13.41 -7.41
CA PHE A 11 -2.47 13.15 -8.54
C PHE A 11 -2.75 14.10 -9.70
N ASP A 12 -1.69 14.39 -10.46
CA ASP A 12 -1.69 15.21 -11.66
C ASP A 12 -2.08 14.32 -12.86
N ASP A 13 -3.05 14.73 -13.68
CA ASP A 13 -3.70 13.92 -14.71
C ASP A 13 -2.90 13.80 -16.02
N ARG A 14 -1.61 14.14 -15.99
CA ARG A 14 -0.72 14.03 -17.15
C ARG A 14 -0.33 12.56 -17.43
N PRO A 15 -0.35 12.13 -18.70
CA PRO A 15 -0.54 10.72 -19.09
C PRO A 15 0.64 9.75 -18.83
N LYS A 16 1.72 10.16 -18.17
CA LYS A 16 2.83 9.24 -17.82
C LYS A 16 2.60 8.51 -16.49
N ASP A 17 1.76 9.07 -15.62
CA ASP A 17 1.54 8.56 -14.26
C ASP A 17 0.25 7.74 -14.10
N PHE A 18 -0.56 7.61 -15.16
CA PHE A 18 -1.81 6.84 -15.13
C PHE A 18 -1.60 5.36 -14.74
N VAL A 19 -0.46 4.77 -15.14
CA VAL A 19 -0.09 3.39 -14.77
C VAL A 19 0.15 3.25 -13.26
N HIS A 20 0.47 4.34 -12.56
CA HIS A 20 0.67 4.33 -11.12
C HIS A 20 -0.64 4.10 -10.37
N GLY A 21 -1.76 4.61 -10.90
CA GLY A 21 -3.09 4.47 -10.31
C GLY A 21 -3.64 3.04 -10.36
N VAL A 22 -3.35 2.28 -11.43
CA VAL A 22 -3.81 0.89 -11.56
C VAL A 22 -3.11 -0.03 -10.56
N GLU A 23 -1.77 0.06 -10.48
CA GLU A 23 -0.97 -0.72 -9.52
C GLU A 23 -1.42 -0.44 -8.08
N PHE A 24 -1.56 0.85 -7.74
CA PHE A 24 -2.01 1.23 -6.40
C PHE A 24 -3.45 0.79 -6.12
N GLY A 25 -4.37 0.95 -7.07
CA GLY A 25 -5.77 0.55 -6.91
C GLY A 25 -5.93 -0.94 -6.61
N MET A 26 -5.11 -1.79 -7.24
CA MET A 26 -5.10 -3.23 -6.95
C MET A 26 -4.63 -3.51 -5.52
N ILE A 27 -3.52 -2.91 -5.08
CA ILE A 27 -3.00 -3.09 -3.72
C ILE A 27 -4.01 -2.58 -2.68
N TRP A 28 -4.61 -1.42 -2.93
CA TRP A 28 -5.64 -0.82 -2.07
C TRP A 28 -6.82 -1.78 -1.85
N GLU A 29 -7.36 -2.36 -2.91
CA GLU A 29 -8.50 -3.25 -2.82
C GLU A 29 -8.16 -4.52 -2.00
N ARG A 30 -6.96 -5.07 -2.16
CA ARG A 30 -6.49 -6.24 -1.40
C ARG A 30 -6.30 -5.93 0.09
N LEU A 31 -5.72 -4.77 0.41
CA LEU A 31 -5.61 -4.28 1.80
C LEU A 31 -7.00 -4.11 2.43
N LYS A 32 -7.93 -3.51 1.69
CA LYS A 32 -9.31 -3.29 2.12
C LYS A 32 -10.08 -4.59 2.33
N GLN A 33 -9.82 -5.61 1.51
CA GLN A 33 -10.40 -6.96 1.67
C GLN A 33 -9.84 -7.69 2.90
N GLY A 34 -8.75 -7.19 3.49
CA GLY A 34 -8.21 -7.73 4.72
C GLY A 34 -7.41 -9.01 4.53
N GLU A 35 -6.84 -9.24 3.34
CA GLU A 35 -5.95 -10.38 3.07
C GLU A 35 -4.79 -10.43 4.07
N GLU A 36 -4.38 -11.62 4.51
CA GLU A 36 -3.29 -11.76 5.50
C GLU A 36 -1.94 -11.25 4.96
N GLU A 37 -1.71 -11.44 3.66
CA GLU A 37 -0.54 -10.99 2.94
C GLU A 37 -0.94 -10.31 1.62
N VAL A 38 -0.45 -9.10 1.39
CA VAL A 38 -0.70 -8.34 0.16
C VAL A 38 0.62 -8.12 -0.59
N THR A 39 0.62 -8.52 -1.87
CA THR A 39 1.74 -8.32 -2.80
C THR A 39 1.20 -7.76 -4.12
N ASN A 40 2.08 -7.31 -5.01
CA ASN A 40 1.73 -6.96 -6.39
C ASN A 40 1.75 -8.21 -7.31
N GLY A 41 1.17 -9.31 -6.84
CA GLY A 41 1.08 -10.56 -7.61
C GLY A 41 2.44 -11.19 -7.95
N GLY A 42 3.44 -11.01 -7.09
CA GLY A 42 4.81 -11.49 -7.30
C GLY A 42 5.69 -10.57 -8.16
N PHE A 43 5.18 -9.42 -8.61
CA PHE A 43 5.95 -8.40 -9.30
C PHE A 43 6.39 -7.30 -8.32
N PRO A 44 7.51 -6.60 -8.60
CA PRO A 44 7.85 -5.40 -7.84
C PRO A 44 6.83 -4.29 -8.10
N VAL A 45 6.84 -3.27 -7.26
CA VAL A 45 6.05 -2.04 -7.42
C VAL A 45 6.95 -0.90 -7.86
N ARG A 46 6.35 0.14 -8.44
CA ARG A 46 7.11 1.32 -8.86
C ARG A 46 7.61 2.09 -7.64
N LEU A 47 8.87 2.52 -7.69
CA LEU A 47 9.49 3.31 -6.61
C LEU A 47 8.67 4.57 -6.28
N GLN A 48 8.05 5.18 -7.29
CA GLN A 48 7.19 6.37 -7.15
C GLN A 48 5.94 6.09 -6.31
N ASN A 49 5.48 4.83 -6.25
CA ASN A 49 4.30 4.42 -5.48
C ASN A 49 4.65 4.00 -4.05
N GLN A 50 5.93 3.91 -3.67
CA GLN A 50 6.35 3.36 -2.38
C GLN A 50 5.70 4.10 -1.20
N GLU A 51 5.77 5.43 -1.17
CA GLU A 51 5.19 6.25 -0.09
C GLU A 51 3.66 6.10 -0.02
N LEU A 52 3.01 6.04 -1.19
CA LEU A 52 1.56 5.89 -1.28
C LEU A 52 1.11 4.52 -0.76
N ILE A 53 1.79 3.45 -1.17
CA ILE A 53 1.53 2.08 -0.70
C ILE A 53 1.79 1.97 0.80
N TYR A 54 2.86 2.59 1.30
CA TYR A 54 3.18 2.63 2.73
C TYR A 54 2.03 3.22 3.55
N ARG A 55 1.52 4.39 3.16
CA ARG A 55 0.38 5.05 3.83
C ARG A 55 -0.89 4.21 3.78
N ALA A 56 -1.17 3.56 2.66
CA ALA A 56 -2.31 2.66 2.56
C ALA A 56 -2.17 1.46 3.52
N CYS A 57 -0.96 0.88 3.62
CA CYS A 57 -0.71 -0.19 4.58
C CYS A 57 -0.95 0.28 6.02
N GLU A 58 -0.42 1.45 6.41
CA GLU A 58 -0.68 2.01 7.74
C GLU A 58 -2.16 2.24 8.01
N HIS A 59 -2.89 2.79 7.04
CA HIS A 59 -4.32 3.04 7.13
C HIS A 59 -5.13 1.78 7.41
N PHE A 60 -4.75 0.65 6.79
CA PHE A 60 -5.45 -0.63 6.96
C PHE A 60 -4.85 -1.54 8.05
N GLY A 61 -3.85 -1.08 8.81
CA GLY A 61 -3.25 -1.87 9.89
C GLY A 61 -2.24 -2.93 9.42
N TYR A 62 -1.53 -2.67 8.33
CA TYR A 62 -0.50 -3.56 7.78
C TYR A 62 0.91 -3.04 8.09
N GLN A 63 1.86 -3.96 8.14
CA GLN A 63 3.29 -3.66 8.12
C GLN A 63 3.81 -3.84 6.69
N ALA A 64 4.22 -2.73 6.07
CA ALA A 64 4.80 -2.74 4.72
C ALA A 64 6.31 -3.01 4.78
N HIS A 65 6.78 -3.87 3.89
CA HIS A 65 8.20 -4.13 3.67
C HIS A 65 8.55 -3.83 2.22
N PHE A 66 9.61 -3.03 2.03
CA PHE A 66 10.16 -2.71 0.72
C PHE A 66 11.62 -3.13 0.66
N LYS A 67 12.02 -3.71 -0.47
CA LYS A 67 13.42 -4.09 -0.71
C LYS A 67 13.84 -3.64 -2.11
N GLN A 68 15.07 -3.16 -2.22
CA GLN A 68 15.63 -2.81 -3.51
C GLN A 68 15.77 -4.06 -4.39
N CYS A 69 15.29 -3.98 -5.63
CA CYS A 69 15.43 -5.03 -6.63
C CYS A 69 16.39 -4.60 -7.75
N TRP A 70 16.68 -5.53 -8.67
CA TRP A 70 17.64 -5.33 -9.77
C TRP A 70 17.14 -4.37 -10.86
N VAL A 71 15.86 -4.04 -10.86
CA VAL A 71 15.23 -3.22 -11.91
C VAL A 71 15.17 -1.77 -11.43
N SER A 72 15.87 -0.88 -12.14
CA SER A 72 15.89 0.54 -11.81
C SER A 72 14.48 1.15 -11.85
N GLY A 73 14.12 1.89 -10.79
CA GLY A 73 12.80 2.51 -10.63
C GLY A 73 11.72 1.60 -10.02
N TRP A 74 12.09 0.41 -9.53
CA TRP A 74 11.18 -0.55 -8.91
C TRP A 74 11.70 -1.01 -7.54
N VAL A 75 10.79 -1.49 -6.70
CA VAL A 75 11.07 -2.06 -5.38
C VAL A 75 10.22 -3.31 -5.16
N ASP A 76 10.79 -4.35 -4.58
CA ASP A 76 10.00 -5.49 -4.11
C ASP A 76 9.12 -5.03 -2.95
N PHE A 77 7.88 -5.54 -2.91
CA PHE A 77 6.88 -5.15 -1.92
C PHE A 77 6.10 -6.35 -1.39
N ILE A 78 5.93 -6.36 -0.06
CA ILE A 78 5.02 -7.24 0.66
C ILE A 78 4.45 -6.47 1.86
N ALA A 79 3.16 -6.63 2.11
CA ALA A 79 2.50 -6.13 3.31
C ALA A 79 1.87 -7.28 4.08
N ILE A 80 2.13 -7.32 5.39
CA ILE A 80 1.63 -8.36 6.29
C ILE A 80 0.67 -7.71 7.27
N LYS A 81 -0.49 -8.30 7.47
CA LYS A 81 -1.50 -7.79 8.42
C LYS A 81 -0.94 -7.84 9.84
N LYS A 82 -1.01 -6.74 10.59
CA LYS A 82 -0.58 -6.74 11.98
C LYS A 82 -1.56 -7.61 12.77
N GLN A 83 -1.04 -8.54 13.57
CA GLN A 83 -1.88 -9.22 14.55
C GLN A 83 -2.31 -8.18 15.59
N GLU A 84 -3.61 -8.10 15.87
CA GLU A 84 -4.09 -7.31 17.00
C GLU A 84 -3.59 -7.98 18.27
N ASP A 85 -2.66 -7.31 18.96
CA ASP A 85 -2.23 -7.70 20.29
C ASP A 85 -3.41 -7.44 21.23
N TYR A 86 -4.20 -8.48 21.51
CA TYR A 86 -5.20 -8.44 22.58
C TYR A 86 -4.42 -8.38 23.89
N GLY A 87 -4.02 -7.17 24.29
CA GLY A 87 -3.37 -6.91 25.56
C GLY A 87 -4.16 -7.59 26.67
N ILE A 88 -3.59 -8.65 27.25
CA ILE A 88 -4.12 -9.28 28.45
C ILE A 88 -3.87 -8.25 29.55
N PHE A 89 -4.91 -7.52 29.93
CA PHE A 89 -4.88 -6.69 31.13
C PHE A 89 -4.77 -7.65 32.34
N GLU A 90 -3.58 -7.72 32.95
CA GLU A 90 -3.37 -8.32 34.28
C GLU A 90 -3.96 -7.44 35.40
#